data_AF-A0A7J9IWQ1-F1
#
_entry.id   AF-A0A7J9IWQ1-F1
#
_cell.length_a   1.000
_cell.length_b   1.000
_cell.length_c   1.000
_cell.angle_alpha   90.00
_cell.angle_beta   90.00
_cell.angle_gamma   90.00
#
_symmetry.space_group_name_H-M   'P 1'
#
loop_
_entity.id
_entity.type
_entity.pdbx_description
1 polymer ?
#
loop_
_entity_poly.entity_id
_entity_poly.type
_entity_poly.pdbx_seq_one_letter_code
_entity_poly.pdbx_strand_id
1 'polypeptide(L)'
;MSIPKELEQVVKLRGGSVLGKKTILKSDHFPGCQNKRLSPQIDGAPNYRQADSLRVHGVAIPTIVGIQNVLKHIGAQKDGKQARVLWISLREEPVVYINGRPFVLRDVEMPFSNLEYTGINRDRVEQMEARLKEDILMEAARYGNKILVTDELPDGQMVDRWERVSCDSVKTPLEVYEELQLKGYLVDYERVPITDEKSPKEMDFDILVNKLSQADIRTEVIFNCQMGRGRTTTGMVIATLVYLNRIGASGIPRTNSIGRVSESGSNVTDNLPNSKEAIRRGEYTVIRSLIRVLEGGVEGKRQVDKVIDKCASMQNLREAIATYRNSILRQPDEMKREASLSFFMEYLERYYFLICFAVYIHSERAALHSSSSNHTSFADWMKARPELYSIIR
;
A
#
# COMPACT_ATOMS: atom_id res chain seq x y z
N MET A 1 6.76 3.14 43.98
CA MET A 1 6.30 2.29 42.86
C MET A 1 4.82 2.53 42.58
N SER A 2 4.47 3.60 41.85
CA SER A 2 3.08 3.92 41.42
C SER A 2 2.95 4.19 39.91
N ILE A 3 4.01 3.91 39.14
CA ILE A 3 4.15 4.30 37.72
C ILE A 3 3.03 3.74 36.81
N PRO A 4 2.54 2.49 36.96
CA PRO A 4 1.52 1.95 36.03
C PRO A 4 0.20 2.72 36.06
N LYS A 5 -0.24 3.17 37.25
CA LYS A 5 -1.50 3.90 37.41
C LYS A 5 -1.45 5.30 36.79
N GLU A 6 -0.28 5.92 36.78
CA GLU A 6 -0.08 7.26 36.22
C GLU A 6 -0.13 7.21 34.68
N LEU A 7 0.50 6.22 34.06
CA LEU A 7 0.50 6.05 32.59
C LEU A 7 -0.90 5.74 32.05
N GLU A 8 -1.64 4.86 32.72
CA GLU A 8 -3.04 4.61 32.39
C GLU A 8 -3.92 5.86 32.54
N GLN A 9 -3.63 6.72 33.51
CA GLN A 9 -4.35 7.99 33.69
C GLN A 9 -4.08 8.96 32.54
N VAL A 10 -2.83 9.06 32.05
CA VAL A 10 -2.50 9.89 30.88
C VAL A 10 -3.35 9.48 29.68
N VAL A 11 -3.37 8.19 29.35
CA VAL A 11 -4.15 7.65 28.21
C VAL A 11 -5.66 7.91 28.36
N LYS A 12 -6.18 7.83 29.60
CA LYS A 12 -7.61 8.12 29.90
C LYS A 12 -7.95 9.61 29.84
N LEU A 13 -6.99 10.49 30.12
CA LEU A 13 -7.16 11.94 30.17
C LEU A 13 -6.84 12.65 28.84
N ARG A 14 -6.36 11.91 27.83
CA ARG A 14 -6.16 12.44 26.47
C ARG A 14 -7.40 13.16 25.97
N GLY A 15 -7.19 14.34 25.42
CA GLY A 15 -8.26 15.24 24.98
C GLY A 15 -7.96 15.94 23.65
N GLY A 16 -7.00 15.42 22.90
CA GLY A 16 -6.70 15.89 21.55
C GLY A 16 -7.83 15.55 20.58
N SER A 17 -7.86 16.26 19.46
CA SER A 17 -8.87 16.05 18.40
C SER A 17 -8.65 14.74 17.63
N VAL A 18 -7.41 14.29 17.53
CA VAL A 18 -6.96 13.03 16.94
C VAL A 18 -6.31 12.16 18.01
N LEU A 19 -5.43 12.72 18.84
CA LEU A 19 -4.86 12.03 20.01
C LEU A 19 -5.88 12.05 21.17
N GLY A 20 -6.94 11.28 21.01
CA GLY A 20 -8.08 11.24 21.92
C GLY A 20 -7.98 10.19 23.02
N LYS A 21 -9.03 10.10 23.84
CA LYS A 21 -9.19 9.05 24.86
C LYS A 21 -9.09 7.67 24.23
N LYS A 22 -8.57 6.69 25.00
CA LYS A 22 -8.41 5.29 24.58
C LYS A 22 -7.47 5.08 23.38
N THR A 23 -6.66 6.08 23.03
CA THR A 23 -5.67 5.94 21.95
C THR A 23 -4.26 5.95 22.50
N ILE A 24 -3.36 5.22 21.85
CA ILE A 24 -1.91 5.21 22.11
C ILE A 24 -1.12 5.64 20.87
N LEU A 25 0.09 6.16 21.08
CA LEU A 25 1.06 6.42 20.00
C LEU A 25 2.03 5.26 19.93
N LYS A 26 1.73 4.28 19.09
CA LYS A 26 2.54 3.07 18.97
C LYS A 26 3.69 3.30 17.98
N SER A 27 4.89 2.85 18.35
CA SER A 27 6.02 2.78 17.42
C SER A 27 5.66 1.85 16.26
N ASP A 28 5.86 2.36 15.04
CA ASP A 28 5.62 1.60 13.83
C ASP A 28 6.76 0.63 13.51
N HIS A 29 7.92 0.83 14.14
CA HIS A 29 9.01 -0.13 14.16
C HIS A 29 8.81 -1.05 15.36
N PHE A 30 8.63 -2.34 15.08
CA PHE A 30 8.38 -3.38 16.08
C PHE A 30 9.14 -4.67 15.70
N PRO A 31 9.41 -5.56 16.66
CA PRO A 31 10.07 -6.84 16.39
C PRO A 31 9.34 -7.64 15.30
N GLY A 32 10.08 -8.04 14.26
CA GLY A 32 9.51 -8.76 13.11
C GLY A 32 8.97 -7.88 11.98
N CYS A 33 8.99 -6.55 12.11
CA CYS A 33 8.63 -5.65 11.00
C CYS A 33 9.62 -5.70 9.81
N GLN A 34 10.81 -6.28 10.02
CA GLN A 34 11.85 -6.46 9.00
C GLN A 34 12.02 -7.93 8.61
N ASN A 35 11.90 -8.22 7.32
CA ASN A 35 12.26 -9.47 6.70
C ASN A 35 13.75 -9.47 6.34
N LYS A 36 14.55 -10.15 7.17
CA LYS A 36 16.02 -10.24 7.02
C LYS A 36 16.50 -10.98 5.76
N ARG A 37 15.59 -11.65 5.03
CA ARG A 37 15.93 -12.32 3.75
C ARG A 37 15.97 -11.37 2.56
N LEU A 38 15.44 -10.15 2.71
CA LEU A 38 15.48 -9.15 1.65
C LEU A 38 16.86 -8.50 1.58
N SER A 39 17.29 -8.22 0.35
CA SER A 39 18.51 -7.47 0.05
C SER A 39 18.24 -6.44 -1.05
N PRO A 40 18.87 -5.25 -0.99
CA PRO A 40 19.80 -4.81 0.05
C PRO A 40 19.09 -4.47 1.37
N GLN A 41 19.82 -4.54 2.49
CA GLN A 41 19.35 -4.02 3.78
C GLN A 41 19.80 -2.57 3.91
N ILE A 42 18.84 -1.65 4.02
CA ILE A 42 19.10 -0.23 4.20
C ILE A 42 18.72 0.17 5.62
N ASP A 43 19.68 0.72 6.36
CA ASP A 43 19.47 1.11 7.75
C ASP A 43 18.33 2.13 7.88
N GLY A 44 17.43 1.90 8.83
CA GLY A 44 16.21 2.69 9.04
C GLY A 44 15.11 2.49 7.99
N ALA A 45 15.30 1.66 6.96
CA ALA A 45 14.34 1.44 5.87
C ALA A 45 14.00 -0.05 5.68
N PRO A 46 13.14 -0.62 6.55
CA PRO A 46 12.85 -2.06 6.53
C PRO A 46 12.20 -2.50 5.22
N ASN A 47 12.46 -3.74 4.80
CA ASN A 47 11.84 -4.38 3.62
C ASN A 47 12.01 -3.62 2.29
N TYR A 48 13.05 -2.79 2.18
CA TYR A 48 13.44 -2.20 0.91
C TYR A 48 13.72 -3.29 -0.13
N ARG A 49 13.19 -3.10 -1.34
CA ARG A 49 13.40 -3.99 -2.48
C ARG A 49 13.04 -3.30 -3.80
N GLN A 50 13.60 -3.82 -4.88
CA GLN A 50 13.32 -3.41 -6.25
C GLN A 50 12.48 -4.47 -6.97
N ALA A 51 11.61 -4.05 -7.89
CA ALA A 51 10.89 -4.94 -8.79
C ALA A 51 11.85 -5.44 -9.89
N ASP A 52 12.57 -6.53 -9.59
CA ASP A 52 13.59 -7.08 -10.49
C ASP A 52 14.64 -5.99 -10.82
N SER A 53 14.84 -5.64 -12.10
CA SER A 53 15.73 -4.56 -12.56
C SER A 53 14.97 -3.29 -13.02
N LEU A 54 13.70 -3.15 -12.63
CA LEU A 54 12.84 -2.03 -13.03
C LEU A 54 12.93 -0.85 -12.05
N ARG A 55 12.50 0.33 -12.49
CA ARG A 55 12.55 1.59 -11.70
C ARG A 55 11.44 1.71 -10.64
N VAL A 56 11.04 0.58 -10.07
CA VAL A 56 9.92 0.49 -9.12
C VAL A 56 10.42 -0.20 -7.87
N HIS A 57 10.22 0.45 -6.73
CA HIS A 57 10.75 0.04 -5.43
C HIS A 57 9.63 -0.04 -4.40
N GLY A 58 9.84 -0.88 -3.39
CA GLY A 58 8.95 -1.00 -2.25
C GLY A 58 9.73 -0.99 -0.95
N VAL A 59 9.17 -0.36 0.08
CA VAL A 59 9.76 -0.30 1.43
C VAL A 59 8.66 -0.32 2.49
N ALA A 60 8.96 -0.80 3.69
CA ALA A 60 8.13 -0.56 4.87
C ALA A 60 8.22 0.91 5.31
N ILE A 61 7.48 1.32 6.34
CA ILE A 61 7.60 2.67 6.88
C ILE A 61 9.04 2.91 7.37
N PRO A 62 9.78 3.85 6.75
CA PRO A 62 11.17 4.12 7.15
C PRO A 62 11.22 5.12 8.31
N THR A 63 12.38 5.22 8.98
CA THR A 63 12.73 6.42 9.77
C THR A 63 13.11 7.57 8.85
N ILE A 64 13.21 8.80 9.37
CA ILE A 64 13.71 9.95 8.56
C ILE A 64 15.10 9.66 7.99
N VAL A 65 15.99 9.07 8.80
CA VAL A 65 17.33 8.64 8.35
C VAL A 65 17.22 7.52 7.31
N GLY A 66 16.27 6.59 7.48
CA GLY A 66 15.99 5.55 6.49
C GLY A 66 15.58 6.11 5.12
N ILE A 67 14.72 7.13 5.08
CA ILE A 67 14.35 7.82 3.84
C ILE A 67 15.61 8.36 3.16
N GLN A 68 16.45 9.07 3.91
CA GLN A 68 17.71 9.62 3.37
C GLN A 68 18.63 8.52 2.83
N ASN A 69 18.75 7.40 3.54
CA ASN A 69 19.57 6.28 3.12
C ASN A 69 19.04 5.64 1.83
N VAL A 70 17.73 5.50 1.68
CA VAL A 70 17.10 5.02 0.43
C VAL A 70 17.37 5.99 -0.72
N LEU A 71 17.18 7.29 -0.50
CA LEU A 71 17.42 8.31 -1.53
C LEU A 71 18.90 8.34 -1.96
N LYS A 72 19.84 8.20 -1.01
CA LYS A 72 21.28 8.07 -1.30
C LYS A 72 21.58 6.79 -2.10
N HIS A 73 20.99 5.67 -1.70
CA HIS A 73 21.17 4.38 -2.38
C HIS A 73 20.74 4.45 -3.86
N ILE A 74 19.61 5.12 -4.13
CA ILE A 74 19.09 5.34 -5.49
C ILE A 74 19.91 6.41 -6.25
N GLY A 75 20.59 7.30 -5.53
CA GLY A 75 21.37 8.40 -6.12
C GLY A 75 20.55 9.66 -6.37
N ALA A 76 19.52 9.90 -5.56
CA ALA A 76 18.60 11.04 -5.64
C ALA A 76 19.12 12.31 -4.93
N GLN A 77 20.39 12.63 -5.15
CA GLN A 77 21.06 13.82 -4.62
C GLN A 77 21.62 14.65 -5.77
N LYS A 78 21.71 15.98 -5.59
CA LYS A 78 22.29 16.90 -6.60
C LYS A 78 23.70 16.52 -7.03
N ASP A 79 24.53 16.07 -6.09
CA ASP A 79 25.92 15.66 -6.34
C ASP A 79 26.06 14.17 -6.74
N GLY A 80 24.93 13.45 -6.82
CA GLY A 80 24.88 12.02 -7.15
C GLY A 80 24.54 11.75 -8.62
N LYS A 81 23.88 10.62 -8.86
CA LYS A 81 23.37 10.23 -10.19
C LYS A 81 22.24 11.15 -10.70
N GLN A 82 21.77 12.07 -9.87
CA GLN A 82 20.64 12.97 -10.10
C GLN A 82 19.35 12.22 -10.49
N ALA A 83 19.15 11.04 -9.90
CA ALA A 83 17.91 10.29 -10.09
C ALA A 83 16.74 11.06 -9.47
N ARG A 84 15.65 11.25 -10.22
CA ARG A 84 14.40 11.78 -9.66
C ARG A 84 13.64 10.66 -9.01
N VAL A 85 13.07 10.90 -7.84
CA VAL A 85 12.27 9.94 -7.10
C VAL A 85 10.85 10.46 -6.95
N LEU A 86 9.87 9.60 -7.23
CA LEU A 86 8.48 9.80 -6.81
C LEU A 86 8.18 8.84 -5.67
N TRP A 87 8.01 9.37 -4.46
CA TRP A 87 7.71 8.60 -3.26
C TRP A 87 6.21 8.63 -2.96
N ILE A 88 5.56 7.47 -3.03
CA ILE A 88 4.12 7.31 -2.83
C ILE A 88 3.84 6.51 -1.56
N SER A 89 3.26 7.17 -0.55
CA SER A 89 2.75 6.51 0.65
C SER A 89 1.32 6.02 0.41
N LEU A 90 1.09 4.73 0.62
CA LEU A 90 -0.22 4.08 0.41
C LEU A 90 -1.06 3.98 1.70
N ARG A 91 -0.71 4.75 2.73
CA ARG A 91 -1.31 4.61 4.06
C ARG A 91 -2.55 5.46 4.25
N GLU A 92 -3.63 4.87 4.73
CA GLU A 92 -4.79 5.65 5.23
C GLU A 92 -4.64 6.07 6.69
N GLU A 93 -3.76 5.41 7.44
CA GLU A 93 -3.54 5.71 8.85
C GLU A 93 -2.70 6.99 9.00
N PRO A 94 -3.05 7.93 9.89
CA PRO A 94 -2.22 9.10 10.16
C PRO A 94 -0.89 8.68 10.81
N VAL A 95 0.21 9.15 10.25
CA VAL A 95 1.57 8.89 10.73
C VAL A 95 2.18 10.18 11.26
N VAL A 96 2.97 10.07 12.32
CA VAL A 96 3.80 11.17 12.82
C VAL A 96 5.21 10.68 13.08
N TYR A 97 6.20 11.52 12.80
CA TYR A 97 7.59 11.26 13.18
C TYR A 97 7.89 11.98 14.49
N ILE A 98 8.42 11.26 15.48
CA ILE A 98 8.92 11.81 16.73
C ILE A 98 10.39 11.43 16.86
N ASN A 99 11.27 12.43 16.96
CA ASN A 99 12.74 12.24 16.99
C ASN A 99 13.23 11.36 15.80
N GLY A 100 12.60 11.52 14.65
CA GLY A 100 12.93 10.80 13.41
C GLY A 100 12.39 9.37 13.31
N ARG A 101 11.71 8.85 14.35
CA ARG A 101 11.05 7.53 14.33
C ARG A 101 9.56 7.65 13.99
N PRO A 102 9.00 6.73 13.19
CA PRO A 102 7.58 6.76 12.85
C PRO A 102 6.70 6.19 13.98
N PHE A 103 5.58 6.86 14.24
CA PHE A 103 4.53 6.45 15.17
C PHE A 103 3.16 6.53 14.50
N VAL A 104 2.24 5.70 14.97
CA VAL A 104 0.86 5.62 14.48
C VAL A 104 -0.10 5.59 15.68
N LEU A 105 -1.31 6.10 15.48
CA LEU A 105 -2.39 5.99 16.45
C LEU A 105 -2.95 4.56 16.49
N ARG A 106 -3.17 4.03 17.70
CA ARG A 106 -3.85 2.74 17.91
C ARG A 106 -4.89 2.85 19.01
N ASP A 107 -5.90 1.99 18.97
CA ASP A 107 -6.78 1.77 20.11
C ASP A 107 -6.01 1.02 21.22
N VAL A 108 -6.19 1.43 22.47
CA VAL A 108 -5.52 0.83 23.64
C VAL A 108 -5.97 -0.61 23.92
N GLU A 109 -7.23 -0.94 23.61
CA GLU A 109 -7.81 -2.27 23.77
C GLU A 109 -7.42 -3.19 22.60
N MET A 110 -7.13 -2.63 21.42
CA MET A 110 -6.69 -3.36 20.22
C MET A 110 -5.40 -2.80 19.59
N PRO A 111 -4.25 -2.82 20.30
CA PRO A 111 -3.05 -2.09 19.90
C PRO A 111 -2.31 -2.69 18.68
N PHE A 112 -2.70 -3.90 18.28
CA PHE A 112 -2.15 -4.59 17.10
C PHE A 112 -2.97 -4.37 15.81
N SER A 113 -4.18 -3.82 15.92
CA SER A 113 -5.10 -3.63 14.79
C SER A 113 -4.99 -2.21 14.23
N ASN A 114 -4.99 -2.07 12.89
CA ASN A 114 -5.01 -0.76 12.24
C ASN A 114 -6.36 -0.08 12.49
N LEU A 115 -6.34 1.24 12.69
CA LEU A 115 -7.58 2.02 12.66
C LEU A 115 -7.96 2.22 11.19
N GLU A 116 -9.13 1.70 10.81
CA GLU A 116 -9.61 1.77 9.43
C GLU A 116 -10.42 3.05 9.19
N TYR A 117 -10.04 3.78 8.14
CA TYR A 117 -10.73 5.00 7.69
C TYR A 117 -11.16 4.83 6.22
N THR A 118 -11.86 3.73 5.93
CA THR A 118 -12.12 3.28 4.55
C THR A 118 -12.65 4.42 3.67
N GLY A 119 -11.95 4.69 2.56
CA GLY A 119 -12.32 5.73 1.59
C GLY A 119 -11.92 7.16 1.96
N ILE A 120 -11.08 7.35 2.98
CA ILE A 120 -10.48 8.64 3.31
C ILE A 120 -9.62 9.14 2.14
N ASN A 121 -9.61 10.45 1.88
CA ASN A 121 -8.78 11.05 0.83
C ASN A 121 -7.49 11.66 1.41
N ARG A 122 -6.55 12.03 0.53
CA ARG A 122 -5.26 12.63 0.88
C ARG A 122 -5.40 13.81 1.84
N ASP A 123 -6.19 14.82 1.47
CA ASP A 123 -6.31 16.07 2.24
C ASP A 123 -6.78 15.79 3.67
N ARG A 124 -7.71 14.85 3.84
CA ARG A 124 -8.23 14.50 5.16
C ARG A 124 -7.19 13.78 6.01
N VAL A 125 -6.40 12.86 5.43
CA VAL A 125 -5.32 12.18 6.16
C VAL A 125 -4.24 13.18 6.59
N GLU A 126 -3.80 14.04 5.68
CA GLU A 126 -2.76 15.04 5.99
C GLU A 126 -3.24 16.07 7.03
N GLN A 127 -4.53 16.46 7.00
CA GLN A 127 -5.14 17.27 8.07
C GLN A 127 -5.15 16.55 9.42
N MET A 128 -5.42 15.24 9.44
CA MET A 128 -5.35 14.45 10.67
C MET A 128 -3.91 14.35 11.19
N GLU A 129 -2.91 14.23 10.32
CA GLU A 129 -1.50 14.22 10.70
C GLU A 129 -1.05 15.56 11.29
N ALA A 130 -1.49 16.68 10.70
CA ALA A 130 -1.23 18.02 11.24
C ALA A 130 -1.86 18.21 12.64
N ARG A 131 -3.13 17.82 12.81
CA ARG A 131 -3.80 17.87 14.12
C ARG A 131 -3.18 16.92 15.13
N LEU A 132 -2.74 15.74 14.71
CA LEU A 132 -2.04 14.80 15.57
C LEU A 132 -0.74 15.41 16.11
N LYS A 133 0.03 16.09 15.25
CA LYS A 133 1.21 16.85 15.67
C LYS A 133 0.86 17.93 16.70
N GLU A 134 -0.19 18.72 16.45
CA GLU A 134 -0.66 19.74 17.41
C GLU A 134 -1.07 19.12 18.76
N ASP A 135 -1.86 18.05 18.73
CA ASP A 135 -2.30 17.35 19.94
C ASP A 135 -1.11 16.82 20.75
N ILE A 136 -0.10 16.26 20.08
CA ILE A 136 1.14 15.79 20.72
C ILE A 136 1.86 16.93 21.44
N LEU A 137 2.01 18.07 20.79
CA LEU A 137 2.70 19.22 21.37
C LEU A 137 1.91 19.82 22.55
N MET A 138 0.58 19.90 22.43
CA MET A 138 -0.30 20.36 23.50
C MET A 138 -0.30 19.42 24.71
N GLU A 139 -0.37 18.10 24.50
CA GLU A 139 -0.25 17.10 25.57
C GLU A 139 1.14 17.19 26.21
N ALA A 140 2.21 17.25 25.41
CA ALA A 140 3.57 17.30 25.92
C ALA A 140 3.86 18.53 26.79
N ALA A 141 3.29 19.69 26.47
CA ALA A 141 3.41 20.90 27.29
C ALA A 141 2.89 20.70 28.73
N ARG A 142 1.90 19.82 28.93
CA ARG A 142 1.35 19.49 30.26
C ARG A 142 2.24 18.55 31.06
N TYR A 143 3.11 17.80 30.38
CA TYR A 143 3.98 16.77 30.96
C TYR A 143 5.48 17.12 30.84
N GLY A 144 5.80 18.41 30.86
CA GLY A 144 7.20 18.88 30.87
C GLY A 144 7.95 18.58 29.56
N ASN A 145 7.29 18.83 28.42
CA ASN A 145 7.77 18.56 27.07
C ASN A 145 8.05 17.08 26.81
N LYS A 146 7.20 16.20 27.35
CA LYS A 146 7.26 14.76 27.14
C LYS A 146 5.92 14.23 26.67
N ILE A 147 5.95 13.34 25.70
CA ILE A 147 4.76 12.62 25.22
C ILE A 147 4.89 11.13 25.57
N LEU A 148 3.77 10.49 25.92
CA LEU A 148 3.75 9.06 26.16
C LEU A 148 3.60 8.30 24.83
N VAL A 149 4.60 7.48 24.50
CA VAL A 149 4.62 6.58 23.35
C VAL A 149 4.68 5.12 23.81
N THR A 150 4.25 4.20 22.96
CA THR A 150 4.19 2.77 23.28
C THR A 150 5.04 1.99 22.28
N ASP A 151 5.91 1.13 22.79
CA ASP A 151 6.73 0.23 21.98
C ASP A 151 6.30 -1.23 22.21
N GLU A 152 6.46 -2.04 21.17
CA GLU A 152 6.17 -3.48 21.23
C GLU A 152 7.48 -4.25 21.44
N LEU A 153 7.51 -5.14 22.43
CA LEU A 153 8.62 -6.04 22.71
C LEU A 153 8.49 -7.37 21.94
N PRO A 154 9.58 -8.16 21.80
CA PRO A 154 9.56 -9.40 21.02
C PRO A 154 8.56 -10.47 21.51
N ASP A 155 8.14 -10.39 22.77
CA ASP A 155 7.12 -11.24 23.38
C ASP A 155 5.68 -10.71 23.18
N GLY A 156 5.52 -9.60 22.45
CA GLY A 156 4.25 -8.93 22.21
C GLY A 156 3.82 -7.99 23.34
N GLN A 157 4.64 -7.80 24.38
CA GLN A 157 4.29 -6.86 25.45
C GLN A 157 4.35 -5.42 24.93
N MET A 158 3.33 -4.63 25.26
CA MET A 158 3.30 -3.18 25.04
C MET A 158 3.95 -2.46 26.22
N VAL A 159 4.93 -1.61 25.94
CA VAL A 159 5.69 -0.86 26.94
C VAL A 159 5.61 0.63 26.65
N ASP A 160 5.04 1.36 27.59
CA ASP A 160 4.93 2.80 27.53
C ASP A 160 6.22 3.49 27.98
N ARG A 161 6.60 4.54 27.26
CA ARG A 161 7.81 5.34 27.51
C ARG A 161 7.54 6.82 27.29
N TRP A 162 8.12 7.64 28.16
CA TRP A 162 8.10 9.09 28.00
C TRP A 162 9.18 9.53 27.02
N GLU A 163 8.77 10.12 25.91
CA GLU A 163 9.65 10.65 24.88
C GLU A 163 9.70 12.18 24.98
N ARG A 164 10.90 12.76 25.03
CA ARG A 164 11.05 14.23 25.04
C ARG A 164 10.76 14.78 23.64
N VAL A 165 9.99 15.85 23.57
CA VAL A 165 9.58 16.47 22.31
C VAL A 165 9.72 17.99 22.33
N SER A 166 9.96 18.55 21.16
CA SER A 166 9.91 19.96 20.82
C SER A 166 9.15 20.13 19.49
N CYS A 167 8.88 21.36 19.08
CA CYS A 167 8.25 21.65 17.79
C CYS A 167 9.06 21.08 16.60
N ASP A 168 10.39 21.03 16.72
CA ASP A 168 11.28 20.52 15.66
C ASP A 168 11.42 19.00 15.68
N SER A 169 11.08 18.33 16.78
CA SER A 169 11.21 16.87 16.88
C SER A 169 9.98 16.12 16.37
N VAL A 170 8.83 16.79 16.27
CA VAL A 170 7.55 16.20 15.85
C VAL A 170 7.22 16.68 14.44
N LYS A 171 7.16 15.77 13.47
CA LYS A 171 6.96 16.11 12.05
C LYS A 171 5.87 15.26 11.41
N THR A 172 5.07 15.86 10.54
CA THR A 172 4.21 15.11 9.62
C THR A 172 5.06 14.51 8.49
N PRO A 173 4.59 13.45 7.80
CA PRO A 173 5.26 12.93 6.62
C PRO A 173 5.51 14.00 5.56
N LEU A 174 4.54 14.88 5.30
CA LEU A 174 4.68 15.96 4.31
C LEU A 174 5.86 16.89 4.67
N GLU A 175 5.92 17.37 5.91
CA GLU A 175 7.01 18.23 6.40
C GLU A 175 8.38 17.54 6.25
N VAL A 176 8.46 16.23 6.50
CA VAL A 176 9.71 15.46 6.32
C VAL A 176 10.19 15.52 4.86
N TYR A 177 9.30 15.31 3.89
CA TYR A 177 9.69 15.33 2.47
C TYR A 177 10.00 16.74 1.97
N GLU A 178 9.26 17.76 2.40
CA GLU A 178 9.55 19.16 2.09
C GLU A 178 10.95 19.56 2.60
N GLU A 179 11.30 19.17 3.83
CA GLU A 179 12.65 19.40 4.35
C GLU A 179 13.75 18.66 3.58
N LEU A 180 13.47 17.44 3.08
CA LEU A 180 14.42 16.70 2.27
C LEU A 180 14.63 17.38 0.90
N GLN A 181 13.58 17.93 0.30
CA GLN A 181 13.69 18.74 -0.92
C GLN A 181 14.56 19.98 -0.69
N LEU A 182 14.35 20.70 0.42
CA LEU A 182 15.17 21.85 0.81
C LEU A 182 16.64 21.47 1.02
N LYS A 183 16.91 20.26 1.53
CA LYS A 183 18.27 19.69 1.67
C LYS A 183 18.88 19.22 0.34
N GLY A 184 18.18 19.40 -0.78
CA GLY A 184 18.67 19.10 -2.13
C GLY A 184 18.47 17.66 -2.58
N TYR A 185 17.63 16.88 -1.93
CA TYR A 185 17.18 15.59 -2.47
C TYR A 185 16.17 15.80 -3.59
N LEU A 186 16.27 14.98 -4.65
CA LEU A 186 15.38 15.03 -5.81
C LEU A 186 14.20 14.08 -5.61
N VAL A 187 13.36 14.36 -4.62
CA VAL A 187 12.21 13.54 -4.25
C VAL A 187 10.91 14.33 -4.28
N ASP A 188 9.91 13.83 -4.97
CA ASP A 188 8.53 14.31 -4.93
C ASP A 188 7.70 13.35 -4.06
N TYR A 189 6.86 13.88 -3.16
CA TYR A 189 6.05 13.07 -2.24
C TYR A 189 4.57 13.12 -2.60
N GLU A 190 3.93 11.95 -2.55
CA GLU A 190 2.51 11.78 -2.78
C GLU A 190 1.89 10.84 -1.74
N ARG A 191 0.63 11.11 -1.39
CA ARG A 191 -0.16 10.31 -0.44
C ARG A 191 -1.40 9.77 -1.15
N VAL A 192 -1.50 8.44 -1.28
CA VAL A 192 -2.66 7.75 -1.87
C VAL A 192 -3.20 6.76 -0.84
N PRO A 193 -4.11 7.18 0.06
CA PRO A 193 -4.57 6.35 1.17
C PRO A 193 -5.38 5.14 0.69
N ILE A 194 -4.83 3.93 0.88
CA ILE A 194 -5.50 2.67 0.58
C ILE A 194 -5.74 1.92 1.89
N THR A 195 -6.96 1.39 2.05
CA THR A 195 -7.33 0.59 3.21
C THR A 195 -6.50 -0.67 3.32
N ASP A 196 -6.06 -0.97 4.54
CA ASP A 196 -5.20 -2.11 4.79
C ASP A 196 -5.92 -3.42 4.50
N GLU A 197 -5.18 -4.39 3.96
CA GLU A 197 -5.67 -5.72 3.55
C GLU A 197 -6.81 -5.77 2.51
N LYS A 198 -7.44 -4.64 2.15
CA LYS A 198 -8.50 -4.55 1.13
C LYS A 198 -7.98 -4.37 -0.29
N SER A 199 -8.81 -4.64 -1.30
CA SER A 199 -8.49 -4.26 -2.69
C SER A 199 -8.51 -2.73 -2.85
N PRO A 200 -7.56 -2.11 -3.60
CA PRO A 200 -7.70 -0.71 -4.00
C PRO A 200 -9.02 -0.49 -4.74
N LYS A 201 -9.64 0.65 -4.49
CA LYS A 201 -10.81 1.11 -5.24
C LYS A 201 -10.38 1.65 -6.59
N GLU A 202 -11.30 1.73 -7.54
CA GLU A 202 -11.03 2.15 -8.91
C GLU A 202 -10.41 3.55 -8.97
N MET A 203 -10.89 4.45 -8.10
CA MET A 203 -10.34 5.80 -7.97
C MET A 203 -8.87 5.80 -7.51
N ASP A 204 -8.43 4.82 -6.73
CA ASP A 204 -7.03 4.70 -6.31
C ASP A 204 -6.13 4.39 -7.52
N PHE A 205 -6.61 3.56 -8.46
CA PHE A 205 -5.91 3.32 -9.72
C PHE A 205 -5.82 4.60 -10.55
N ASP A 206 -6.89 5.39 -10.62
CA ASP A 206 -6.91 6.65 -11.37
C ASP A 206 -5.90 7.66 -10.83
N ILE A 207 -5.86 7.84 -9.50
CA ILE A 207 -4.88 8.71 -8.84
C ILE A 207 -3.45 8.23 -9.15
N LEU A 208 -3.19 6.93 -9.04
CA LEU A 208 -1.88 6.36 -9.33
C LEU A 208 -1.49 6.54 -10.81
N VAL A 209 -2.39 6.25 -11.74
CA VAL A 209 -2.15 6.44 -13.19
C VAL A 209 -1.82 7.89 -13.50
N ASN A 210 -2.59 8.84 -12.96
CA ASN A 210 -2.37 10.26 -13.17
C ASN A 210 -0.96 10.70 -12.71
N LYS A 211 -0.54 10.27 -11.52
CA LYS A 211 0.79 10.60 -10.97
C LYS A 211 1.92 9.93 -11.74
N LEU A 212 1.74 8.66 -12.09
CA LEU A 212 2.75 7.88 -12.83
C LEU A 212 2.90 8.34 -14.29
N SER A 213 1.84 8.85 -14.92
CA SER A 213 1.89 9.34 -16.31
C SER A 213 2.57 10.70 -16.41
N GLN A 214 2.47 11.54 -15.38
CA GLN A 214 3.15 12.84 -15.28
C GLN A 214 4.66 12.69 -15.01
N ALA A 215 5.09 11.61 -14.36
CA ALA A 215 6.49 11.36 -14.10
C ALA A 215 7.28 11.02 -15.38
N ASP A 216 8.52 11.52 -15.49
CA ASP A 216 9.46 11.10 -16.53
C ASP A 216 9.72 9.58 -16.46
N ILE A 217 9.97 8.95 -17.61
CA ILE A 217 10.16 7.50 -17.68
C ILE A 217 11.42 7.01 -16.93
N ARG A 218 12.36 7.92 -16.64
CA ARG A 218 13.57 7.65 -15.85
C ARG A 218 13.37 7.88 -14.34
N THR A 219 12.21 8.40 -13.91
CA THR A 219 11.91 8.59 -12.49
C THR A 219 11.84 7.24 -11.78
N GLU A 220 12.48 7.14 -10.63
CA GLU A 220 12.43 5.99 -9.73
C GLU A 220 11.19 6.12 -8.83
N VAL A 221 10.29 5.14 -8.89
CA VAL A 221 9.03 5.19 -8.12
C VAL A 221 9.15 4.30 -6.89
N ILE A 222 8.89 4.86 -5.71
CA ILE A 222 8.98 4.15 -4.44
C ILE A 222 7.61 4.10 -3.79
N PHE A 223 7.17 2.91 -3.40
CA PHE A 223 5.95 2.73 -2.62
C PHE A 223 6.26 2.35 -1.18
N ASN A 224 5.54 2.93 -0.22
CA ASN A 224 5.57 2.46 1.16
C ASN A 224 4.17 2.30 1.77
N CYS A 225 4.06 1.36 2.71
CA CYS A 225 2.95 1.25 3.64
C CYS A 225 3.51 0.97 5.05
N GLN A 226 2.75 0.39 5.96
CA GLN A 226 3.27 0.02 7.28
C GLN A 226 4.41 -1.02 7.17
N MET A 227 4.10 -2.26 6.76
CA MET A 227 5.09 -3.34 6.68
C MET A 227 5.79 -3.44 5.32
N GLY A 228 5.39 -2.62 4.34
CA GLY A 228 5.91 -2.75 2.97
C GLY A 228 5.45 -4.02 2.27
N ARG A 229 4.33 -4.63 2.70
CA ARG A 229 3.85 -5.95 2.24
C ARG A 229 2.70 -5.85 1.24
N GLY A 230 1.44 -5.86 1.68
CA GLY A 230 0.25 -5.90 0.80
C GLY A 230 0.13 -4.66 -0.08
N ARG A 231 -0.26 -3.51 0.51
CA ARG A 231 -0.42 -2.22 -0.19
C ARG A 231 0.79 -1.86 -1.06
N THR A 232 2.00 -1.89 -0.50
CA THR A 232 3.24 -1.62 -1.24
C THR A 232 3.42 -2.51 -2.46
N THR A 233 3.25 -3.83 -2.32
CA THR A 233 3.40 -4.73 -3.47
C THR A 233 2.34 -4.46 -4.54
N THR A 234 1.11 -4.13 -4.15
CA THR A 234 0.05 -3.74 -5.09
C THR A 234 0.43 -2.48 -5.86
N GLY A 235 0.92 -1.43 -5.18
CA GLY A 235 1.41 -0.22 -5.84
C GLY A 235 2.57 -0.50 -6.80
N MET A 236 3.51 -1.36 -6.40
CA MET A 236 4.60 -1.81 -7.27
C MET A 236 4.10 -2.53 -8.53
N VAL A 237 3.09 -3.39 -8.40
CA VAL A 237 2.47 -4.09 -9.54
C VAL A 237 1.80 -3.10 -10.49
N ILE A 238 1.00 -2.16 -9.96
CA ILE A 238 0.33 -1.11 -10.76
C ILE A 238 1.36 -0.27 -11.52
N ALA A 239 2.37 0.24 -10.82
CA ALA A 239 3.42 1.05 -11.44
C ALA A 239 4.24 0.28 -12.48
N THR A 240 4.50 -1.00 -12.24
CA THR A 240 5.21 -1.85 -13.19
C THR A 240 4.37 -2.11 -14.45
N LEU A 241 3.05 -2.33 -14.31
CA LEU A 241 2.14 -2.47 -15.45
C LEU A 241 2.13 -1.19 -16.30
N VAL A 242 2.00 -0.02 -15.66
CA VAL A 242 2.07 1.29 -16.31
C VAL A 242 3.41 1.50 -17.00
N TYR A 243 4.53 1.24 -16.31
CA TYR A 243 5.88 1.38 -16.85
C TYR A 243 6.10 0.52 -18.10
N LEU A 244 5.77 -0.78 -18.03
CA LEU A 244 5.91 -1.70 -19.16
C LEU A 244 5.05 -1.29 -20.36
N ASN A 245 3.87 -0.73 -20.11
CA ASN A 245 3.04 -0.17 -21.17
C ASN A 245 3.73 1.04 -21.84
N ARG A 246 4.22 2.00 -21.05
CA ARG A 246 4.89 3.22 -21.54
C ARG A 246 6.14 2.92 -22.39
N ILE A 247 6.91 1.88 -22.04
CA ILE A 247 8.09 1.47 -22.83
C ILE A 247 7.78 0.47 -23.95
N GLY A 248 6.51 0.11 -24.15
CA GLY A 248 6.10 -0.86 -25.18
C GLY A 248 6.51 -2.31 -24.92
N ALA A 249 6.86 -2.66 -23.67
CA ALA A 249 7.33 -3.98 -23.26
C ALA A 249 6.24 -4.82 -22.55
N SER A 250 4.96 -4.51 -22.77
CA SER A 250 3.84 -5.18 -22.11
C SER A 250 3.60 -6.62 -22.58
N GLY A 251 3.99 -6.95 -23.81
CA GLY A 251 3.76 -8.28 -24.40
C GLY A 251 2.29 -8.60 -24.68
N ILE A 252 1.41 -7.60 -24.73
CA ILE A 252 0.01 -7.72 -25.14
C ILE A 252 -0.12 -7.22 -26.60
N PRO A 253 -0.57 -8.06 -27.55
CA PRO A 253 -0.81 -7.66 -28.92
C PRO A 253 -1.82 -6.50 -29.00
N ARG A 254 -1.51 -5.49 -29.81
CA ARG A 254 -2.36 -4.31 -29.97
C ARG A 254 -3.46 -4.62 -30.99
N THR A 255 -4.64 -5.05 -30.54
CA THR A 255 -5.84 -5.21 -31.38
C THR A 255 -6.86 -4.10 -31.08
N ASN A 256 -7.70 -3.73 -32.04
CA ASN A 256 -8.73 -2.69 -31.86
C ASN A 256 -9.93 -3.15 -31.01
N SER A 257 -9.94 -4.41 -30.61
CA SER A 257 -11.04 -5.05 -29.89
C SER A 257 -10.74 -5.27 -28.40
N ILE A 258 -9.49 -5.03 -27.96
CA ILE A 258 -9.11 -5.17 -26.55
C ILE A 258 -9.98 -4.31 -25.62
N GLY A 259 -10.43 -4.90 -24.51
CA GLY A 259 -11.28 -4.23 -23.52
C GLY A 259 -12.78 -4.23 -23.84
N ARG A 260 -13.24 -4.90 -24.91
CA ARG A 260 -14.67 -5.18 -25.12
C ARG A 260 -15.15 -6.34 -24.24
N VAL A 261 -16.43 -6.36 -23.94
CA VAL A 261 -17.09 -7.41 -23.14
C VAL A 261 -17.94 -8.26 -24.09
N SER A 262 -17.75 -9.58 -24.07
CA SER A 262 -18.53 -10.52 -24.91
C SER A 262 -19.83 -10.94 -24.22
N GLU A 263 -20.96 -10.86 -24.91
CA GLU A 263 -22.29 -11.26 -24.39
C GLU A 263 -22.46 -12.78 -24.21
N SER A 264 -21.61 -13.61 -24.82
CA SER A 264 -21.77 -15.08 -24.87
C SER A 264 -21.23 -15.85 -23.64
N GLY A 265 -21.23 -15.22 -22.46
CA GLY A 265 -20.56 -15.74 -21.26
C GLY A 265 -21.41 -16.56 -20.28
N SER A 266 -22.72 -16.69 -20.47
CA SER A 266 -23.66 -16.99 -19.37
C SER A 266 -23.87 -18.47 -18.99
N ASN A 267 -23.17 -19.44 -19.58
CA ASN A 267 -23.29 -20.85 -19.16
C ASN A 267 -21.91 -21.46 -18.86
N VAL A 268 -21.68 -21.83 -17.59
CA VAL A 268 -20.55 -22.64 -17.16
C VAL A 268 -21.09 -23.83 -16.35
N THR A 269 -20.74 -25.04 -16.77
CA THR A 269 -20.76 -26.23 -15.93
C THR A 269 -19.58 -26.16 -14.96
N ASP A 270 -19.91 -26.21 -13.68
CA ASP A 270 -19.03 -26.01 -12.54
C ASP A 270 -18.12 -27.23 -12.30
N ASN A 271 -17.03 -27.32 -13.05
CA ASN A 271 -15.92 -28.19 -12.67
C ASN A 271 -14.82 -27.32 -12.06
N LEU A 272 -14.88 -27.18 -10.73
CA LEU A 272 -13.84 -26.57 -9.92
C LEU A 272 -12.51 -27.26 -10.23
N PRO A 273 -11.48 -26.56 -10.74
CA PRO A 273 -10.19 -27.19 -10.97
C PRO A 273 -9.59 -27.54 -9.60
N ASN A 274 -9.70 -28.82 -9.23
CA ASN A 274 -9.31 -29.29 -7.90
C ASN A 274 -7.80 -29.60 -7.81
N SER A 275 -7.02 -29.30 -8.85
CA SER A 275 -5.58 -29.51 -8.84
C SER A 275 -4.87 -28.37 -8.10
N LYS A 276 -3.89 -28.73 -7.26
CA LYS A 276 -3.04 -27.76 -6.57
C LYS A 276 -2.34 -26.80 -7.53
N GLU A 277 -2.08 -27.25 -8.75
CA GLU A 277 -1.42 -26.46 -9.81
C GLU A 277 -2.33 -25.36 -10.37
N ALA A 278 -3.60 -25.67 -10.66
CA ALA A 278 -4.56 -24.68 -11.15
C ALA A 278 -4.80 -23.57 -10.11
N ILE A 279 -4.84 -23.92 -8.82
CA ILE A 279 -4.96 -22.96 -7.72
C ILE A 279 -3.74 -22.03 -7.69
N ARG A 280 -2.51 -22.56 -7.80
CA ARG A 280 -1.29 -21.72 -7.86
C ARG A 280 -1.24 -20.82 -9.09
N ARG A 281 -1.87 -21.24 -10.19
CA ARG A 281 -2.02 -20.43 -11.41
C ARG A 281 -3.14 -19.39 -11.33
N GLY A 282 -3.88 -19.33 -10.22
CA GLY A 282 -4.96 -18.38 -10.04
C GLY A 282 -6.20 -18.67 -10.89
N GLU A 283 -6.42 -19.93 -11.27
CA GLU A 283 -7.53 -20.36 -12.14
C GLU A 283 -8.86 -20.53 -11.36
N TYR A 284 -9.19 -19.54 -10.54
CA TYR A 284 -10.46 -19.49 -9.81
C TYR A 284 -11.63 -19.24 -10.76
N THR A 285 -12.83 -19.73 -10.41
CA THR A 285 -14.04 -19.61 -11.26
C THR A 285 -14.28 -18.15 -11.68
N VAL A 286 -14.21 -17.21 -10.73
CA VAL A 286 -14.33 -15.75 -11.00
C VAL A 286 -13.29 -15.24 -12.01
N ILE A 287 -12.03 -15.70 -11.91
CA ILE A 287 -10.95 -15.28 -12.81
C ILE A 287 -11.13 -15.92 -14.20
N ARG A 288 -11.56 -17.17 -14.28
CA ARG A 288 -11.86 -17.85 -15.54
C ARG A 288 -13.02 -17.19 -16.28
N SER A 289 -14.07 -16.81 -15.54
CA SER A 289 -15.19 -16.04 -16.08
C SER A 289 -14.73 -14.69 -16.61
N LEU A 290 -13.91 -13.95 -15.83
CA LEU A 290 -13.34 -12.67 -16.26
C LEU A 290 -12.59 -12.79 -17.60
N ILE A 291 -11.60 -13.68 -17.68
CA ILE A 291 -10.75 -13.75 -18.88
C ILE A 291 -11.47 -14.28 -20.12
N ARG A 292 -12.63 -14.92 -19.96
CA ARG A 292 -13.51 -15.33 -21.07
C ARG A 292 -14.37 -14.17 -21.55
N VAL A 293 -14.87 -13.36 -20.63
CA VAL A 293 -15.82 -12.28 -20.91
C VAL A 293 -15.11 -11.01 -21.38
N LEU A 294 -13.95 -10.71 -20.81
CA LEU A 294 -13.15 -9.53 -21.13
C LEU A 294 -12.17 -9.83 -22.27
N GLU A 295 -12.36 -9.17 -23.41
CA GLU A 295 -11.47 -9.30 -24.56
C GLU A 295 -10.07 -8.77 -24.24
N GLY A 296 -9.04 -9.60 -24.45
CA GLY A 296 -7.67 -9.36 -23.97
C GLY A 296 -7.43 -9.81 -22.52
N GLY A 297 -8.43 -10.41 -21.86
CA GLY A 297 -8.32 -10.86 -20.46
C GLY A 297 -7.28 -11.95 -20.25
N VAL A 298 -7.08 -12.85 -21.21
CA VAL A 298 -6.03 -13.89 -21.15
C VAL A 298 -4.64 -13.26 -21.15
N GLU A 299 -4.40 -12.32 -22.07
CA GLU A 299 -3.15 -11.58 -22.18
C GLU A 299 -2.93 -10.68 -20.95
N GLY A 300 -3.99 -10.01 -20.49
CA GLY A 300 -4.02 -9.19 -19.28
C GLY A 300 -3.59 -10.00 -18.06
N LYS A 301 -4.25 -11.14 -17.82
CA LYS A 301 -3.88 -12.08 -16.75
C LYS A 301 -2.43 -12.53 -16.86
N ARG A 302 -1.99 -12.94 -18.05
CA ARG A 302 -0.60 -13.37 -18.27
C ARG A 302 0.39 -12.26 -17.95
N GLN A 303 0.08 -11.00 -18.27
CA GLN A 303 0.92 -9.86 -17.93
C GLN A 303 0.93 -9.62 -16.41
N VAL A 304 -0.23 -9.61 -15.76
CA VAL A 304 -0.35 -9.43 -14.31
C VAL A 304 0.43 -10.51 -13.56
N ASP A 305 0.32 -11.77 -13.96
CA ASP A 305 1.03 -12.89 -13.33
C ASP A 305 2.56 -12.66 -13.35
N LYS A 306 3.10 -12.27 -14.51
CA LYS A 306 4.53 -11.95 -14.67
C LYS A 306 4.95 -10.77 -13.82
N VAL A 307 4.12 -9.73 -13.73
CA VAL A 307 4.44 -8.52 -12.95
C VAL A 307 4.36 -8.80 -11.44
N ILE A 308 3.38 -9.58 -10.99
CA ILE A 308 3.30 -10.06 -9.61
C ILE A 308 4.58 -10.81 -9.25
N ASP A 309 5.07 -11.69 -10.12
CA ASP A 309 6.30 -12.44 -9.86
C ASP A 309 7.53 -11.54 -9.75
N LYS A 310 7.61 -10.46 -10.55
CA LYS A 310 8.67 -9.44 -10.43
C LYS A 310 8.61 -8.66 -9.11
N CYS A 311 7.43 -8.53 -8.51
CA CYS A 311 7.21 -7.78 -7.27
C CYS A 311 7.13 -8.70 -6.03
N ALA A 312 7.31 -10.01 -6.19
CA ALA A 312 6.96 -11.04 -5.20
C ALA A 312 7.94 -11.19 -4.03
N SER A 313 9.04 -10.42 -3.99
CA SER A 313 10.11 -10.58 -3.02
C SER A 313 9.65 -10.49 -1.56
N MET A 314 8.60 -9.73 -1.27
CA MET A 314 7.97 -9.68 0.07
C MET A 314 6.72 -10.55 0.17
N GLN A 315 5.83 -10.52 -0.82
CA GLN A 315 4.62 -11.33 -0.87
C GLN A 315 4.19 -11.52 -2.34
N ASN A 316 3.92 -12.76 -2.73
CA ASN A 316 3.25 -13.05 -4.00
C ASN A 316 1.73 -13.09 -3.76
N LEU A 317 0.96 -12.26 -4.48
CA LEU A 317 -0.50 -12.18 -4.33
C LEU A 317 -1.18 -13.52 -4.63
N ARG A 318 -0.77 -14.23 -5.69
CA ARG A 318 -1.36 -15.52 -6.08
C ARG A 318 -1.09 -16.61 -5.06
N GLU A 319 0.13 -16.64 -4.51
CA GLU A 319 0.47 -17.59 -3.43
C GLU A 319 -0.26 -17.27 -2.13
N ALA A 320 -0.48 -15.99 -1.83
CA ALA A 320 -1.26 -15.58 -0.66
C ALA A 320 -2.73 -16.03 -0.78
N ILE A 321 -3.38 -15.83 -1.94
CA ILE A 321 -4.74 -16.33 -2.19
C ILE A 321 -4.79 -17.86 -2.02
N ALA A 322 -3.82 -18.59 -2.60
CA ALA A 322 -3.75 -20.04 -2.44
C ALA A 322 -3.56 -20.47 -0.98
N THR A 323 -2.80 -19.71 -0.19
CA THR A 323 -2.57 -19.96 1.23
C THR A 323 -3.86 -19.77 2.04
N TYR A 324 -4.59 -18.66 1.84
CA TYR A 324 -5.86 -18.45 2.52
C TYR A 324 -6.90 -19.51 2.14
N ARG A 325 -6.98 -19.91 0.86
CA ARG A 325 -7.85 -21.03 0.45
C ARG A 325 -7.53 -22.32 1.22
N ASN A 326 -6.25 -22.65 1.35
CA ASN A 326 -5.84 -23.85 2.09
C ASN A 326 -6.11 -23.71 3.59
N SER A 327 -6.00 -22.50 4.15
CA SER A 327 -6.38 -22.21 5.53
C SER A 327 -7.87 -22.49 5.75
N ILE A 328 -8.74 -21.96 4.89
CA ILE A 328 -10.21 -22.15 4.97
C ILE A 328 -10.59 -23.64 5.02
N LEU A 329 -9.98 -24.47 4.17
CA LEU A 329 -10.28 -25.91 4.11
C LEU A 329 -9.82 -26.70 5.33
N ARG A 330 -8.83 -26.19 6.07
CA ARG A 330 -8.18 -26.90 7.18
C ARG A 330 -8.54 -26.34 8.55
N GLN A 331 -9.15 -25.15 8.59
CA GLN A 331 -9.42 -24.45 9.83
C GLN A 331 -10.70 -25.00 10.48
N PRO A 332 -10.60 -25.70 11.63
CA PRO A 332 -11.78 -26.18 12.35
C PRO A 332 -12.52 -25.07 13.10
N ASP A 333 -11.82 -24.00 13.48
CA ASP A 333 -12.39 -22.87 14.21
C ASP A 333 -13.18 -21.95 13.25
N GLU A 334 -14.47 -21.77 13.52
CA GLU A 334 -15.38 -21.04 12.64
C GLU A 334 -15.01 -19.57 12.48
N MET A 335 -14.62 -18.89 13.57
CA MET A 335 -14.22 -17.47 13.53
C MET A 335 -12.95 -17.27 12.70
N LYS A 336 -11.94 -18.13 12.88
CA LYS A 336 -10.70 -18.09 12.09
C LYS A 336 -10.92 -18.46 10.63
N ARG A 337 -11.89 -19.35 10.36
CA ARG A 337 -12.28 -19.73 9.00
C ARG A 337 -12.95 -18.56 8.30
N GLU A 338 -13.86 -17.87 8.97
CA GLU A 338 -14.53 -16.66 8.45
C GLU A 338 -13.53 -15.53 8.19
N ALA A 339 -12.61 -15.29 9.12
CA ALA A 339 -11.52 -14.32 8.90
C ALA A 339 -10.64 -14.69 7.69
N SER A 340 -10.29 -15.97 7.55
CA SER A 340 -9.53 -16.45 6.38
C SER A 340 -10.30 -16.30 5.07
N LEU A 341 -11.63 -16.48 5.10
CA LEU A 341 -12.52 -16.28 3.96
C LEU A 341 -12.57 -14.81 3.54
N SER A 342 -12.70 -13.89 4.50
CA SER A 342 -12.67 -12.45 4.24
C SER A 342 -11.35 -12.04 3.55
N PHE A 343 -10.19 -12.44 4.07
CA PHE A 343 -8.91 -12.17 3.41
C PHE A 343 -8.79 -12.82 2.03
N PHE A 344 -9.30 -14.04 1.86
CA PHE A 344 -9.31 -14.71 0.56
C PHE A 344 -10.09 -13.90 -0.48
N MET A 345 -11.28 -13.41 -0.12
CA MET A 345 -12.11 -12.59 -1.02
C MET A 345 -11.42 -11.28 -1.39
N GLU A 346 -10.92 -10.52 -0.41
CA GLU A 346 -10.22 -9.24 -0.64
C GLU A 346 -8.99 -9.40 -1.55
N TYR A 347 -8.23 -10.48 -1.38
CA TYR A 347 -7.05 -10.74 -2.20
C TYR A 347 -7.41 -11.22 -3.61
N LEU A 348 -8.47 -12.03 -3.73
CA LEU A 348 -8.98 -12.47 -5.02
C LEU A 348 -9.57 -11.29 -5.81
N GLU A 349 -10.27 -10.39 -5.13
CA GLU A 349 -10.78 -9.13 -5.68
C GLU A 349 -9.63 -8.23 -6.17
N ARG A 350 -8.60 -8.07 -5.35
CA ARG A 350 -7.39 -7.35 -5.76
C ARG A 350 -6.77 -7.93 -7.03
N TYR A 351 -6.67 -9.26 -7.12
CA TYR A 351 -6.14 -9.92 -8.31
C TYR A 351 -7.05 -9.71 -9.54
N TYR A 352 -8.37 -9.79 -9.35
CA TYR A 352 -9.36 -9.50 -10.39
C TYR A 352 -9.21 -8.09 -10.96
N PHE A 353 -9.18 -7.06 -10.10
CA PHE A 353 -9.06 -5.67 -10.54
C PHE A 353 -7.71 -5.38 -11.20
N LEU A 354 -6.62 -6.00 -10.76
CA LEU A 354 -5.33 -5.89 -11.44
C LEU A 354 -5.39 -6.40 -12.89
N ILE A 355 -6.14 -7.48 -13.15
CA ILE A 355 -6.35 -8.01 -14.51
C ILE A 355 -7.17 -7.03 -15.35
N CYS A 356 -8.28 -6.53 -14.81
CA CYS A 356 -9.09 -5.49 -15.47
C CYS A 356 -8.24 -4.26 -15.79
N PHE A 357 -7.45 -3.79 -14.82
CA PHE A 357 -6.56 -2.64 -14.96
C PHE A 357 -5.51 -2.87 -16.05
N ALA A 358 -4.90 -4.05 -16.10
CA ALA A 358 -3.95 -4.39 -17.17
C ALA A 358 -4.60 -4.28 -18.55
N VAL A 359 -5.84 -4.77 -18.73
CA VAL A 359 -6.56 -4.63 -20.01
C VAL A 359 -6.90 -3.17 -20.29
N TYR A 360 -7.38 -2.43 -19.30
CA TYR A 360 -7.72 -1.00 -19.40
C TYR A 360 -6.57 -0.15 -19.95
N ILE A 361 -5.36 -0.26 -19.38
CA ILE A 361 -4.21 0.55 -19.81
C ILE A 361 -3.76 0.24 -21.24
N HIS A 362 -4.17 -0.91 -21.82
CA HIS A 362 -3.93 -1.23 -23.23
C HIS A 362 -5.06 -0.75 -24.14
N SER A 363 -6.32 -0.77 -23.69
CA SER A 363 -7.44 -0.27 -24.47
C SER A 363 -7.44 1.25 -24.56
N GLU A 364 -7.18 1.93 -23.44
CA GLU A 364 -7.25 3.39 -23.32
C GLU A 364 -5.85 4.02 -23.43
N ARG A 365 -5.30 4.04 -24.64
CA ARG A 365 -3.95 4.60 -24.89
C ARG A 365 -3.77 6.02 -24.38
N ALA A 366 -4.82 6.83 -24.42
CA ALA A 366 -4.83 8.21 -23.94
C ALA A 366 -4.63 8.32 -22.43
N ALA A 367 -4.96 7.27 -21.64
CA ALA A 367 -4.86 7.30 -20.17
C ALA A 367 -3.43 7.55 -19.66
N LEU A 368 -2.42 7.22 -20.46
CA LEU A 368 -1.00 7.40 -20.11
C LEU A 368 -0.36 8.64 -20.74
N HIS A 369 -1.12 9.45 -21.47
CA HIS A 369 -0.65 10.69 -22.08
C HIS A 369 -1.09 11.90 -21.25
N SER A 370 -0.14 12.69 -20.75
CA SER A 370 -0.40 13.84 -19.87
C SER A 370 -1.18 14.98 -20.55
N SER A 371 -1.37 14.94 -21.87
CA SER A 371 -1.91 16.05 -22.68
C SER A 371 -3.29 15.81 -23.29
N SER A 372 -3.94 14.65 -23.07
CA SER A 372 -5.25 14.35 -23.67
C SER A 372 -6.40 14.60 -22.69
N SER A 373 -7.23 15.60 -22.98
CA SER A 373 -8.47 15.92 -22.25
C SER A 373 -9.60 14.90 -22.43
N ASN A 374 -9.45 13.94 -23.36
CA ASN A 374 -10.45 12.95 -23.72
C ASN A 374 -9.97 11.52 -23.40
N HIS A 375 -9.53 11.25 -22.17
CA HIS A 375 -9.23 9.89 -21.73
C HIS A 375 -10.31 9.42 -20.75
N THR A 376 -10.74 8.16 -20.90
CA THR A 376 -11.64 7.51 -19.94
C THR A 376 -10.82 7.04 -18.74
N SER A 377 -11.24 7.39 -17.52
CA SER A 377 -10.62 6.89 -16.28
C SER A 377 -10.86 5.39 -16.12
N PHE A 378 -10.06 4.70 -15.29
CA PHE A 378 -10.31 3.31 -14.94
C PHE A 378 -11.66 3.15 -14.24
N ALA A 379 -12.02 4.08 -13.33
CA ALA A 379 -13.33 4.07 -12.70
C ALA A 379 -14.47 4.17 -13.72
N ASP A 380 -14.38 5.08 -14.69
CA ASP A 380 -15.39 5.21 -15.75
C ASP A 380 -15.40 4.00 -16.69
N TRP A 381 -14.22 3.44 -17.00
CA TRP A 381 -14.09 2.25 -17.84
C TRP A 381 -14.73 1.03 -17.20
N MET A 382 -14.55 0.85 -15.89
CA MET A 382 -15.20 -0.20 -15.10
C MET A 382 -16.71 0.05 -14.99
N LYS A 383 -17.12 1.30 -14.69
CA LYS A 383 -18.53 1.69 -14.58
C LYS A 383 -19.33 1.45 -15.86
N ALA A 384 -18.69 1.63 -17.02
CA ALA A 384 -19.29 1.34 -18.33
C ALA A 384 -19.43 -0.17 -18.63
N ARG A 385 -18.95 -1.05 -17.73
CA ARG A 385 -18.93 -2.52 -17.88
C ARG A 385 -19.51 -3.19 -16.63
N PRO A 386 -20.81 -2.99 -16.32
CA PRO A 386 -21.45 -3.55 -15.13
C PRO A 386 -21.35 -5.08 -15.04
N GLU A 387 -21.19 -5.77 -16.17
CA GLU A 387 -20.99 -7.21 -16.28
C GLU A 387 -19.71 -7.68 -15.58
N LEU A 388 -18.69 -6.82 -15.49
CA LEU A 388 -17.47 -7.15 -14.75
C LEU A 388 -17.70 -7.13 -13.24
N TYR A 389 -18.68 -6.36 -12.73
CA TYR A 389 -19.02 -6.38 -11.31
C TYR A 389 -19.89 -7.58 -10.94
N SER A 390 -20.71 -8.09 -11.85
CA SER A 390 -21.56 -9.25 -11.57
C SER A 390 -20.77 -10.56 -11.49
N ILE A 391 -19.58 -10.63 -12.11
CA ILE A 391 -18.72 -11.82 -12.05
C ILE A 391 -18.12 -12.02 -10.66
N ILE A 392 -17.75 -10.93 -9.98
CA ILE A 392 -16.99 -10.96 -8.72
C ILE A 392 -17.87 -10.94 -7.46
N ARG A 393 -19.13 -10.50 -7.58
CA ARG A 393 -20.06 -10.36 -6.47
C ARG A 393 -20.76 -11.64 -6.07
#